data_AF-T1EI25-F1
#
_entry.id   AF-T1EI25-F1
#
_cell.length_a   1.000
_cell.length_b   1.000
_cell.length_c   1.000
_cell.angle_alpha   90.00
_cell.angle_beta   90.00
_cell.angle_gamma   90.00
#
_symmetry.space_group_name_H-M   'P 1'
#
loop_
_entity.id
_entity.type
_entity.pdbx_description
1 polymer ?
#
loop_
_entity_poly.entity_id
_entity_poly.type
_entity_poly.pdbx_seq_one_letter_code
_entity_poly.pdbx_strand_id
1 'polypeptide(L)' 'YHNLELINTWFQQHAKKLYIGISPDGKTKNQIDYFAIPYRWKTFVKNCKTYTGADCDTDHNLLVATLKFKVKKKAKT' A
#
# COMPACT_ATOMS: atom_id res chain seq x y z
N TYR A 1 11.25 -13.61 15.12
CA TYR A 1 10.01 -13.33 14.38
C TYR A 1 9.76 -11.85 14.34
N HIS A 2 9.71 -11.26 13.13
CA HIS A 2 9.33 -9.85 12.96
C HIS A 2 7.81 -9.79 12.81
N ASN A 3 7.12 -9.22 13.79
CA ASN A 3 5.66 -9.07 13.81
C ASN A 3 5.24 -7.96 12.82
N LEU A 4 5.15 -8.32 11.53
CA LEU A 4 4.74 -7.45 10.43
C LEU A 4 3.31 -7.78 10.00
N GLU A 5 2.57 -6.76 9.60
CA GLU A 5 1.23 -6.91 9.02
C GLU A 5 1.20 -6.34 7.60
N LEU A 6 0.43 -7.00 6.73
CA LEU A 6 0.13 -6.53 5.38
C LEU A 6 -1.04 -5.55 5.45
N ILE A 7 -0.79 -4.30 5.11
CA ILE A 7 -1.70 -3.20 5.45
C ILE A 7 -2.79 -2.99 4.40
N ASN A 8 -2.56 -3.37 3.15
CA ASN A 8 -3.59 -3.35 2.12
C ASN A 8 -4.72 -4.36 2.36
N THR A 9 -4.52 -5.40 3.18
CA THR A 9 -5.60 -6.34 3.55
C THR A 9 -6.45 -5.86 4.72
N TRP A 10 -6.00 -4.82 5.43
CA TRP A 10 -6.67 -4.27 6.61
C TRP A 10 -7.84 -3.34 6.29
N PHE A 11 -7.78 -2.67 5.14
CA PHE A 11 -8.81 -1.72 4.73
C PHE A 11 -9.75 -2.38 3.73
N GLN A 12 -11.05 -2.32 3.99
CA GLN A 12 -12.03 -2.72 3.00
C GLN A 12 -12.05 -1.70 1.86
N GLN A 13 -11.47 -2.08 0.73
CA GLN A 13 -11.48 -1.28 -0.50
C GLN A 13 -12.41 -1.91 -1.52
N HIS A 14 -12.96 -1.07 -2.40
CA HIS A 14 -13.66 -1.56 -3.58
C HIS A 14 -12.70 -2.40 -4.44
N ALA A 15 -13.15 -3.50 -5.02
CA ALA A 15 -12.29 -4.45 -5.77
C ALA A 15 -11.37 -3.77 -6.79
N LYS A 16 -11.89 -2.78 -7.54
CA LYS A 16 -11.10 -1.94 -8.48
C LYS A 16 -9.85 -1.27 -7.87
N LYS A 17 -9.78 -1.08 -6.55
CA LYS A 17 -8.68 -0.47 -5.78
C LYS A 17 -7.82 -1.50 -5.03
N LEU A 18 -7.98 -2.78 -5.33
CA LEU A 18 -7.15 -3.87 -4.81
C LEU A 18 -6.16 -4.38 -5.86
N TYR A 19 -6.52 -4.26 -7.13
CA TYR A 19 -5.69 -4.75 -8.23
C TYR A 19 -4.55 -3.81 -8.54
N ILE A 20 -3.37 -4.40 -8.72
CA ILE A 20 -2.11 -3.70 -8.92
C ILE A 20 -1.56 -4.01 -10.31
N GLY A 21 -1.51 -5.27 -10.72
CA GLY A 21 -1.05 -5.66 -12.06
C GLY A 21 -2.18 -6.12 -12.98
N ILE A 22 -2.05 -5.86 -14.28
CA ILE A 22 -2.80 -6.57 -15.32
C ILE A 22 -1.82 -7.55 -15.96
N SER A 23 -2.16 -8.84 -15.98
CA SER A 23 -1.32 -9.83 -16.65
C SER A 23 -1.20 -9.55 -18.16
N PRO A 24 -0.19 -10.11 -18.84
CA PRO A 24 0.00 -9.91 -20.28
C PRO A 24 -1.20 -10.31 -21.15
N ASP A 25 -2.10 -11.16 -20.64
CA ASP A 25 -3.35 -11.54 -21.31
C ASP A 25 -4.44 -10.44 -21.29
N GLY A 26 -4.21 -9.32 -20.59
CA GLY A 26 -5.15 -8.20 -20.43
C GLY A 26 -6.38 -8.51 -19.56
N LYS A 27 -6.50 -9.71 -19.01
CA LYS A 27 -7.71 -10.22 -18.37
C LYS A 27 -7.55 -10.43 -16.87
N THR A 28 -6.39 -10.97 -16.46
CA THR A 28 -6.18 -11.32 -15.05
C THR A 28 -5.65 -10.11 -14.30
N LYS A 29 -6.26 -9.84 -13.15
CA LYS A 29 -5.89 -8.74 -12.26
C LYS A 29 -5.28 -9.29 -11.00
N ASN A 30 -4.05 -8.89 -10.71
CA ASN A 30 -3.27 -9.45 -9.61
C ASN A 30 -3.01 -8.41 -8.51
N GLN A 31 -2.97 -8.87 -7.27
CA GLN A 31 -2.54 -8.09 -6.10
C GLN A 31 -1.22 -8.70 -5.61
N ILE A 32 -0.10 -8.26 -6.18
CA ILE A 32 1.24 -8.80 -5.89
C ILE A 32 2.11 -7.83 -5.08
N ASP A 33 1.80 -6.54 -5.08
CA ASP A 33 2.49 -5.56 -4.25
C ASP A 33 1.74 -5.33 -2.93
N TYR A 34 2.50 -5.30 -1.83
CA TYR A 34 1.97 -5.15 -0.49
C TYR A 34 2.79 -4.13 0.30
N PHE A 35 2.11 -3.36 1.14
CA PHE A 35 2.76 -2.50 2.14
C PHE A 35 2.81 -3.25 3.47
N ALA A 36 4.00 -3.60 3.94
CA ALA A 36 4.22 -4.25 5.23
C ALA A 36 4.69 -3.24 6.28
N ILE A 37 4.12 -3.30 7.48
CA ILE A 37 4.54 -2.46 8.61
C ILE A 37 4.63 -3.28 9.91
N PRO A 38 5.53 -2.95 10.85
CA PRO A 38 5.49 -3.53 12.18
C PRO A 38 4.13 -3.33 12.84
N TYR A 39 3.57 -4.38 13.44
CA TYR A 39 2.27 -4.39 14.12
C TYR A 39 2.09 -3.20 15.06
N ARG A 40 3.13 -2.86 15.83
CA ARG A 40 3.13 -1.72 16.75
C ARG A 40 2.82 -0.36 16.10
N TRP A 41 3.03 -0.22 14.80
CA TRP A 41 2.84 1.04 14.06
C TRP A 41 1.64 1.02 13.11
N LYS A 42 0.89 -0.09 13.06
CA LYS A 42 -0.28 -0.22 12.18
C LYS A 42 -1.30 0.90 12.35
N THR A 43 -1.46 1.40 13.56
CA THR A 43 -2.40 2.48 13.92
C THR A 43 -2.02 3.83 13.31
N PHE A 44 -0.80 3.98 12.81
CA PHE A 44 -0.37 5.15 12.06
C PHE A 44 -0.88 5.14 10.63
N VAL A 45 -1.22 3.97 10.08
CA VAL A 45 -1.81 3.90 8.75
C VAL A 45 -3.27 4.34 8.80
N LYS A 46 -3.63 5.30 7.95
CA LYS A 46 -5.00 5.78 7.78
C LYS A 46 -5.71 5.17 6.60
N ASN A 47 -4.96 4.80 5.56
CA ASN A 47 -5.50 4.12 4.39
C ASN A 47 -4.36 3.45 3.62
N CYS A 48 -4.68 2.41 2.85
CA CYS A 48 -3.81 1.81 1.86
C CYS A 48 -4.65 1.32 0.69
N LYS A 49 -4.34 1.75 -0.54
CA LYS A 49 -5.12 1.45 -1.74
C LYS A 49 -4.28 1.58 -3.00
N THR A 50 -4.67 0.93 -4.10
CA THR A 50 -4.07 1.25 -5.39
C THR A 50 -4.52 2.62 -5.91
N TYR A 51 -3.61 3.22 -6.65
CA TYR A 51 -3.78 4.47 -7.35
C TYR A 51 -3.79 4.22 -8.85
N THR A 52 -4.98 3.97 -9.38
CA THR A 52 -5.23 3.57 -10.77
C THR A 52 -5.23 4.74 -11.77
N GLY A 53 -4.97 5.96 -11.30
CA GLY A 53 -4.93 7.17 -12.13
C GLY A 53 -3.52 7.66 -12.40
N ALA A 54 -2.49 6.93 -11.96
CA ALA A 54 -1.13 7.23 -12.35
C ALA A 54 -0.91 6.74 -13.78
N ASP A 55 -0.41 7.64 -14.62
CA ASP A 55 0.16 7.29 -15.91
C ASP A 55 1.57 6.76 -15.65
N CYS A 56 1.66 5.44 -15.48
CA CYS A 56 2.91 4.71 -15.38
C CYS A 56 3.04 3.86 -16.63
N ASP A 57 4.18 3.96 -17.32
CA ASP A 57 4.51 3.16 -18.51
C ASP A 57 4.89 1.72 -18.11
N THR A 58 4.06 1.10 -17.26
CA THR A 58 4.20 -0.26 -16.76
C THR A 58 2.81 -0.91 -16.64
N ASP A 59 2.79 -2.23 -16.56
CA ASP A 59 1.60 -3.02 -16.27
C ASP A 59 1.16 -2.96 -14.79
N HIS A 60 1.84 -2.15 -13.96
CA HIS A 60 1.62 -2.01 -12.52
C HIS A 60 1.04 -0.64 -12.12
N ASN A 61 0.01 -0.68 -11.28
CA ASN A 61 -0.54 0.49 -10.59
C ASN A 61 0.22 0.76 -9.30
N LEU A 62 0.32 2.02 -8.90
CA LEU A 62 1.00 2.38 -7.64
C LEU A 62 0.17 1.99 -6.42
N LEU A 63 0.78 1.34 -5.43
CA LEU A 63 0.19 1.11 -4.11
C LEU A 63 0.52 2.28 -3.17
N VAL A 64 -0.50 2.97 -2.66
CA VAL A 64 -0.33 4.18 -1.84
C VAL A 64 -0.86 3.97 -0.43
N ALA A 65 0.01 4.16 0.56
CA ALA A 65 -0.33 4.19 1.98
C ALA A 65 -0.31 5.62 2.52
N THR A 66 -1.37 6.03 3.23
CA THR A 66 -1.42 7.29 3.96
C THR A 66 -1.08 7.08 5.42
N LEU A 67 -0.03 7.74 5.92
CA LEU A 67 0.46 7.60 7.30
C LEU A 67 0.21 8.89 8.09
N LYS A 68 -0.16 8.77 9.35
CA LYS A 68 -0.27 9.88 10.31
C LYS A 68 0.52 9.55 11.57
N PHE A 69 1.62 10.27 11.79
CA PHE A 69 2.46 10.17 12.98
C PHE A 69 3.07 11.54 13.33
N LYS A 70 3.47 11.72 14.60
CA LYS A 70 4.20 12.91 15.04
C LYS A 70 5.70 12.62 14.97
N VAL A 71 6.44 13.46 14.25
CA VAL A 71 7.92 13.38 14.21
C VAL A 71 8.47 14.14 15.40
N LYS A 72 9.41 13.53 16.13
CA LYS A 72 10.20 14.26 17.13
C LYS A 72 11.33 15.02 16.41
N LYS A 73 11.50 16.29 16.73
CA LYS A 73 12.65 17.08 16.24
C LYS A 73 13.92 16.43 16.81
N LYS A 74 14.85 16.03 15.95
CA LYS A 74 16.21 15.69 16.41
C LYS A 74 16.85 16.99 16.90
N ALA A 75 17.41 16.97 18.12
CA ALA A 75 18.32 18.03 18.54
C ALA A 75 19.50 18.06 17.55
N LYS A 76 19.92 19.24 17.13
CA LYS A 76 21.16 19.38 16.36
C LYS A 76 22.29 18.98 17.29
N THR A 77 22.97 17.88 16.97
CA THR A 77 24.32 17.56 17.47
C THR A 77 25.33 18.46 16.79
#